data_AF-A0A1T0CPN9-F1
#
_entry.id   AF-A0A1T0CPN9-F1
#
_cell.length_a   1.000
_cell.length_b   1.000
_cell.length_c   1.000
_cell.angle_alpha   90.00
_cell.angle_beta   90.00
_cell.angle_gamma   90.00
#
_symmetry.space_group_name_H-M   'P 1'
#
loop_
_entity.id
_entity.type
_entity.pdbx_description
1 polymer ?
#
loop_
_entity_poly.entity_id
_entity_poly.type
_entity_poly.pdbx_seq_one_letter_code
_entity_poly.pdbx_strand_id
1 'polypeptide(L)'
;MFISLYEPFSEQDYTNDDNHATVINCLVHLLSIDKIDVRGFEMWFKDGHVGGDIAWGISDWDEYMAEDHNIHEKFDGYLFYIDADEHGDLSRGEDQKNINKRRDKALHKKHYRTLFKNRYSK
;
A
#
# COMPACT_ATOMS: atom_id res chain seq x y z
N MET A 1 -19.81 -1.69 -12.74
CA MET A 1 -19.29 -0.58 -11.91
C MET A 1 -17.82 -0.86 -11.68
N PHE A 2 -16.94 -0.11 -12.33
CA PHE A 2 -15.50 -0.18 -12.07
C PHE A 2 -15.24 0.62 -10.79
N ILE A 3 -14.98 -0.09 -9.70
CA ILE A 3 -14.46 0.52 -8.47
C ILE A 3 -12.99 0.83 -8.77
N SER A 4 -12.63 2.11 -8.71
CA SER A 4 -11.23 2.49 -8.85
C SER A 4 -10.47 1.94 -7.65
N LEU A 5 -9.36 1.24 -7.89
CA LEU A 5 -8.52 0.77 -6.79
C LEU A 5 -7.88 1.93 -6.02
N TYR A 6 -7.93 3.14 -6.58
CA TYR A 6 -7.56 4.40 -5.93
C TYR A 6 -8.67 4.99 -5.04
N GLU A 7 -9.92 4.51 -5.15
CA GLU A 7 -11.08 5.06 -4.43
C GLU A 7 -10.90 5.09 -2.89
N PRO A 8 -10.36 4.04 -2.23
CA PRO A 8 -10.10 4.06 -0.79
C PRO A 8 -9.08 5.13 -0.34
N PHE A 9 -8.28 5.63 -1.29
CA PHE A 9 -7.21 6.59 -1.08
C PHE A 9 -7.57 7.98 -1.62
N SER A 10 -8.80 8.20 -2.08
CA SER A 10 -9.21 9.46 -2.74
C SER A 10 -9.77 10.52 -1.80
N GLU A 11 -10.11 10.15 -0.56
CA GLU A 11 -10.83 11.02 0.40
C GLU A 11 -9.94 11.75 1.41
N GLN A 12 -8.61 11.58 1.42
CA GLN A 12 -7.76 12.45 2.25
C GLN A 12 -7.40 13.72 1.46
N ASP A 13 -7.16 14.82 2.17
CA ASP A 13 -6.77 16.09 1.56
C ASP A 13 -5.27 16.03 1.25
N TYR A 14 -4.91 15.88 -0.03
CA TYR A 14 -3.55 15.59 -0.51
C TYR A 14 -2.92 16.75 -1.32
N THR A 15 -3.49 17.96 -1.25
CA THR A 15 -3.14 19.06 -2.17
C THR A 15 -1.72 19.63 -2.00
N ASN A 16 -0.85 19.04 -1.18
CA ASN A 16 0.47 19.59 -0.87
C ASN A 16 1.60 18.59 -0.54
N ASP A 17 1.47 17.29 -0.80
CA ASP A 17 2.24 16.31 -0.03
C ASP A 17 2.90 15.22 -0.90
N ASP A 18 4.24 15.13 -0.86
CA ASP A 18 5.08 14.04 -1.41
C ASP A 18 4.55 12.64 -1.05
N ASN A 19 3.78 12.59 0.05
CA ASN A 19 3.03 11.45 0.55
C ASN A 19 2.11 10.75 -0.47
N HIS A 20 1.53 11.45 -1.46
CA HIS A 20 0.69 10.78 -2.47
C HIS A 20 1.54 10.08 -3.54
N ALA A 21 2.71 10.63 -3.85
CA ALA A 21 3.62 10.03 -4.83
C ALA A 21 4.16 8.69 -4.32
N THR A 22 4.53 8.59 -3.04
CA THR A 22 4.97 7.33 -2.42
C THR A 22 3.92 6.24 -2.52
N VAL A 23 2.67 6.55 -2.13
CA VAL A 23 1.57 5.58 -2.15
C VAL A 23 1.25 5.11 -3.56
N ILE A 24 1.20 6.04 -4.53
CA ILE A 24 0.98 5.67 -5.94
C ILE A 24 2.14 4.81 -6.45
N ASN A 25 3.40 5.17 -6.17
CA ASN A 25 4.57 4.42 -6.62
C ASN A 25 4.54 2.97 -6.09
N CYS A 26 4.24 2.76 -4.81
CA CYS A 26 4.06 1.40 -4.29
C CYS A 26 2.91 0.65 -4.98
N LEU A 27 1.78 1.33 -5.25
CA LEU A 27 0.62 0.70 -5.86
C LEU A 27 0.81 0.36 -7.34
N VAL A 28 1.62 1.10 -8.11
CA VAL A 28 1.85 0.80 -9.54
C VAL A 28 2.64 -0.50 -9.74
N HIS A 29 3.42 -0.94 -8.74
CA HIS A 29 4.04 -2.27 -8.77
C HIS A 29 3.02 -3.41 -8.68
N LEU A 30 1.87 -3.14 -8.07
CA LEU A 30 0.76 -4.09 -7.96
C LEU A 30 -0.30 -3.88 -9.05
N LEU A 31 -0.32 -2.72 -9.70
CA LEU A 31 -1.34 -2.27 -10.62
C LEU A 31 -0.72 -1.70 -11.90
N SER A 32 -0.84 -2.40 -13.02
CA SER A 32 -0.56 -1.85 -14.35
C SER A 32 -1.86 -1.43 -15.05
N ILE A 33 -1.72 -0.74 -16.19
CA ILE A 33 -2.84 -0.28 -17.02
C ILE A 33 -3.79 -1.42 -17.45
N ASP A 34 -3.28 -2.64 -17.55
CA ASP A 34 -3.97 -3.81 -18.09
C ASP A 34 -3.96 -5.04 -17.16
N LYS A 35 -3.25 -4.98 -16.03
CA LYS A 35 -3.05 -6.12 -15.14
C LYS A 35 -3.11 -5.69 -13.67
N ILE A 36 -3.68 -6.58 -12.87
CA ILE A 36 -3.63 -6.51 -11.40
C ILE A 36 -2.75 -7.67 -10.95
N ASP A 37 -1.71 -7.40 -10.17
CA ASP A 37 -0.93 -8.46 -9.51
C ASP A 37 -1.68 -8.98 -8.28
N VAL A 38 -2.60 -9.91 -8.56
CA VAL A 38 -3.40 -10.55 -7.52
C VAL A 38 -2.53 -11.26 -6.49
N ARG A 39 -1.38 -11.83 -6.89
CA ARG A 39 -0.49 -12.53 -5.96
C ARG A 39 0.17 -11.56 -5.00
N GLY A 40 0.65 -10.42 -5.48
CA GLY A 40 1.22 -9.37 -4.63
C GLY A 40 0.20 -8.86 -3.61
N PHE A 41 -1.05 -8.62 -4.01
CA PHE A 41 -2.13 -8.30 -3.07
C PHE A 41 -2.40 -9.43 -2.07
N GLU A 42 -2.40 -10.69 -2.50
CA GLU A 42 -2.60 -11.81 -1.57
C GLU A 42 -1.49 -11.91 -0.53
N MET A 43 -0.23 -11.72 -0.92
CA MET A 43 0.90 -11.68 0.00
C MET A 43 0.75 -10.53 1.00
N TRP A 44 0.46 -9.33 0.51
CA TRP A 44 0.21 -8.18 1.37
C TRP A 44 -0.89 -8.45 2.40
N PHE A 45 -2.05 -8.96 1.97
CA PHE A 45 -3.18 -9.16 2.88
C PHE A 45 -3.05 -10.36 3.82
N LYS A 46 -2.28 -11.40 3.45
CA LYS A 46 -2.10 -12.61 4.26
C LYS A 46 -0.90 -12.50 5.19
N ASP A 47 0.20 -11.99 4.65
CA ASP A 47 1.51 -11.99 5.30
C ASP A 47 1.84 -10.61 5.88
N GLY A 48 0.98 -9.61 5.62
CA GLY A 48 1.16 -8.24 6.12
C GLY A 48 2.22 -7.48 5.37
N HIS A 49 2.76 -8.00 4.26
CA HIS A 49 3.85 -7.34 3.54
C HIS A 49 3.88 -7.72 2.06
N VAL A 50 4.24 -6.76 1.22
CA VAL A 50 4.66 -6.98 -0.17
C VAL A 50 5.73 -5.96 -0.53
N GLY A 51 6.75 -6.40 -1.26
CA GLY A 51 7.84 -5.56 -1.76
C GLY A 51 8.56 -6.27 -2.90
N GLY A 52 9.40 -5.52 -3.61
CA GLY A 52 10.18 -6.03 -4.74
C GLY A 52 11.66 -6.21 -4.43
N ASP A 53 12.41 -6.68 -5.43
CA ASP A 53 13.88 -6.65 -5.43
C ASP A 53 14.43 -5.21 -5.54
N ILE A 54 13.61 -4.29 -6.05
CA ILE A 54 13.85 -2.85 -5.98
C ILE A 54 13.25 -2.34 -4.67
N ALA A 55 13.89 -1.36 -4.05
CA ALA A 55 13.60 -0.90 -2.71
C ALA A 55 12.28 -0.10 -2.64
N TRP A 56 11.17 -0.83 -2.69
CA TRP A 56 9.81 -0.36 -2.41
C TRP A 56 9.05 -1.41 -1.61
N GLY A 57 8.05 -0.98 -0.87
CA GLY A 57 7.15 -1.93 -0.23
C GLY A 57 5.90 -1.32 0.37
N ILE A 58 4.99 -2.23 0.72
CA ILE A 58 3.80 -1.98 1.52
C ILE A 58 3.79 -3.00 2.64
N SER A 59 3.82 -2.51 3.88
CA SER A 59 3.85 -3.34 5.08
C SER A 59 2.75 -2.94 6.04
N ASP A 60 2.17 -3.91 6.73
CA ASP A 60 1.49 -3.66 7.98
C ASP A 60 2.51 -3.14 8.99
N TRP A 61 2.05 -2.30 9.92
CA TRP A 61 2.91 -1.91 11.02
C TRP A 61 3.23 -3.12 11.92
N ASP A 62 4.51 -3.37 12.13
CA ASP A 62 5.02 -4.25 13.19
C ASP A 62 6.31 -3.67 13.80
N GLU A 63 6.83 -4.32 14.85
CA GLU A 63 8.00 -3.83 15.59
C GLU A 63 9.30 -3.91 14.76
N TYR A 64 9.40 -4.84 13.81
CA TYR A 64 10.55 -4.95 12.92
C TYR A 64 10.57 -3.84 11.87
N MET A 65 9.43 -3.60 11.23
CA MET A 65 9.24 -2.49 10.27
C MET A 65 9.41 -1.13 10.96
N ALA A 66 8.98 -1.02 12.22
CA ALA A 66 9.18 0.19 12.99
C ALA A 66 10.66 0.48 13.27
N GLU A 67 11.45 -0.56 13.56
CA GLU A 67 12.89 -0.44 13.76
C GLU A 67 13.62 -0.12 12.44
N ASP A 68 13.31 -0.85 11.37
CA ASP A 68 13.97 -0.73 10.06
C ASP A 68 13.74 0.65 9.43
N HIS A 69 12.52 1.17 9.53
CA HIS A 69 12.13 2.46 8.93
C HIS A 69 12.15 3.64 9.93
N ASN A 70 12.73 3.45 11.12
CA ASN A 70 12.87 4.46 12.17
C ASN A 70 11.53 5.14 12.56
N ILE A 71 10.48 4.33 12.71
CA ILE A 71 9.13 4.77 13.09
C ILE A 71 8.93 4.60 14.60
N HIS A 72 8.82 5.72 15.32
CA HIS A 72 8.72 5.69 16.78
C HIS A 72 7.29 5.55 17.32
N GLU A 73 6.27 5.84 16.52
CA GLU A 73 4.87 5.77 16.93
C GLU A 73 4.20 4.49 16.42
N LYS A 74 3.55 3.74 17.32
CA LYS A 74 2.71 2.59 16.93
C LYS A 74 1.48 3.11 16.19
N PHE A 75 1.17 2.53 15.02
CA PHE A 75 -0.04 2.86 14.28
C PHE A 75 -0.74 1.58 13.76
N ASP A 76 -2.07 1.63 13.63
CA ASP A 76 -2.86 0.51 13.09
C ASP A 76 -3.16 0.79 11.62
N GLY A 77 -2.21 0.44 10.76
CA GLY A 77 -2.23 0.88 9.38
C GLY A 77 -1.27 0.15 8.46
N TYR A 78 -1.03 0.79 7.32
CA TYR A 78 -0.05 0.39 6.31
C TYR A 78 1.06 1.43 6.23
N LEU A 79 2.31 0.96 6.22
CA LEU A 79 3.50 1.70 5.81
C LEU A 79 3.70 1.51 4.31
N PHE A 80 3.84 2.61 3.58
CA PHE A 80 4.28 2.64 2.19
C PHE A 80 5.66 3.27 2.16
N TYR A 81 6.60 2.67 1.45
CA TYR A 81 7.97 3.20 1.38
C TYR A 81 8.58 2.96 0.00
N ILE A 82 9.42 3.90 -0.43
CA ILE A 82 10.25 3.83 -1.62
C ILE A 82 11.63 4.43 -1.31
N ASP A 83 12.69 3.73 -1.67
CA ASP A 83 14.07 4.17 -1.45
C ASP A 83 14.59 4.98 -2.64
N ALA A 84 15.81 5.49 -2.51
CA ALA A 84 16.44 6.37 -3.47
C ALA A 84 16.61 5.79 -4.87
N ASP A 85 16.79 4.47 -4.96
CA ASP A 85 16.86 3.76 -6.23
C ASP A 85 15.51 3.74 -6.96
N GLU A 86 14.40 3.81 -6.22
CA GLU A 86 13.04 3.77 -6.77
C GLU A 86 12.54 5.16 -7.16
N HIS A 87 12.74 6.18 -6.31
CA HIS A 87 12.35 7.56 -6.64
C HIS A 87 13.37 8.33 -7.48
N GLY A 88 14.59 7.80 -7.63
CA GLY A 88 15.61 8.29 -8.54
C GLY A 88 16.47 9.45 -8.01
N ASP A 89 16.36 9.79 -6.73
CA ASP A 89 17.12 10.86 -6.08
C ASP A 89 18.06 10.31 -5.00
N LEU A 90 19.23 9.82 -5.41
CA LEU A 90 20.29 9.29 -4.53
C LEU A 90 20.81 10.29 -3.48
N SER A 91 20.41 11.56 -3.53
CA SER A 91 20.79 12.58 -2.55
C SER A 91 19.84 12.69 -1.36
N ARG A 92 18.64 12.10 -1.45
CA ARG A 92 17.70 11.97 -0.34
C ARG A 92 17.54 10.50 0.06
N GLY A 93 17.11 10.26 1.29
CA GLY A 93 16.84 8.91 1.80
C GLY A 93 15.50 8.35 1.31
N GLU A 94 15.01 7.36 2.03
CA GLU A 94 13.71 6.75 1.78
C GLU A 94 12.54 7.72 2.00
N ASP A 95 11.60 7.72 1.06
CA ASP A 95 10.31 8.38 1.20
C ASP A 95 9.31 7.38 1.79
N GLN A 96 8.68 7.74 2.91
CA GLN A 96 7.77 6.86 3.65
C GLN A 96 6.43 7.53 4.00
N LYS A 97 5.35 6.75 3.97
CA LYS A 97 4.00 7.20 4.34
C LYS A 97 3.23 6.14 5.12
N ASN A 98 2.80 6.55 6.32
CA ASN A 98 1.88 5.79 7.15
C ASN A 98 0.43 6.16 6.86
N ILE A 99 -0.40 5.16 6.55
CA ILE A 99 -1.84 5.30 6.39
C ILE A 99 -2.54 4.42 7.41
N ASN A 100 -3.26 5.06 8.34
CA ASN A 100 -4.12 4.34 9.27
C ASN A 100 -5.21 3.58 8.51
N LYS A 101 -5.41 2.30 8.86
CA LYS A 101 -6.60 1.55 8.47
C LYS A 101 -7.78 2.26 9.11
N ARG A 102 -8.56 3.03 8.33
CA ARG A 102 -9.82 3.59 8.84
C ARG A 102 -10.61 2.44 9.46
N ARG A 103 -10.97 2.59 10.74
CA ARG A 103 -11.55 1.56 11.62
C ARG A 103 -12.92 1.02 11.20
N ASP A 104 -13.34 1.16 9.95
CA ASP A 104 -14.54 0.51 9.43
C ASP A 104 -14.25 -0.96 9.09
N LYS A 105 -14.07 -1.76 10.16
CA LYS A 105 -13.94 -3.23 10.14
C LYS A 105 -15.03 -3.93 9.30
N ALA A 106 -16.15 -3.26 9.05
CA ALA A 106 -17.26 -3.77 8.24
C ALA A 106 -17.02 -3.69 6.71
N LEU A 107 -16.24 -2.72 6.22
CA LEU A 107 -16.02 -2.51 4.79
C LEU A 107 -14.92 -3.41 4.23
N HIS A 108 -13.80 -3.55 4.94
CA HIS A 108 -12.64 -4.35 4.50
C HIS A 108 -12.98 -5.83 4.26
N LYS A 109 -13.70 -6.47 5.20
CA LYS A 109 -14.06 -7.89 5.10
C LYS A 109 -15.15 -8.16 4.07
N LYS A 110 -16.05 -7.19 3.84
CA LYS A 110 -17.16 -7.30 2.88
C LYS A 110 -16.70 -7.03 1.45
N HIS A 111 -15.81 -6.07 1.24
CA HIS A 111 -15.21 -5.79 -0.08
C HIS A 111 -14.35 -6.96 -0.57
N TYR A 112 -13.51 -7.54 0.29
CA TYR A 112 -12.68 -8.68 -0.09
C TYR A 112 -13.51 -9.90 -0.51
N ARG A 113 -14.54 -10.27 0.26
CA ARG A 113 -15.44 -11.37 -0.12
C ARG A 113 -16.21 -11.11 -1.41
N THR A 114 -16.51 -9.85 -1.73
CA THR A 114 -17.30 -9.50 -2.92
C THR A 114 -16.44 -9.39 -4.18
N LEU A 115 -15.23 -8.83 -4.07
CA LEU A 115 -14.27 -8.70 -5.17
C LEU A 115 -13.73 -10.06 -5.64
N PHE A 116 -13.46 -10.98 -4.71
CA PHE A 116 -12.88 -12.29 -5.04
C PHE A 116 -13.92 -13.37 -5.34
N LYS A 117 -15.12 -13.37 -4.72
CA LYS A 117 -16.17 -14.35 -5.10
C LYS A 117 -16.73 -14.13 -6.50
N ASN A 118 -16.80 -12.88 -6.97
CA ASN A 118 -17.38 -12.60 -8.28
C ASN A 118 -16.40 -12.81 -9.46
N ARG A 119 -15.10 -12.94 -9.20
CA ARG A 119 -14.08 -13.13 -10.26
C ARG A 119 -13.67 -14.59 -10.48
N TYR A 120 -13.95 -15.49 -9.54
CA TYR A 120 -13.56 -16.91 -9.59
C TYR A 120 -14.74 -17.89 -9.49
N SER A 121 -15.98 -17.43 -9.63
CA SER A 121 -17.16 -18.28 -9.87
C SER A 121 -17.61 -18.18 -11.32
N LYS A 122 -16.78 -18.70 -12.23
CA LYS A 122 -17.19 -19.28 -13.51
C LYS A 122 -16.19 -20.37 -13.89
#